data_AF-A0A840N0D6-F1
#
_entry.id   AF-A0A840N0D6-F1
#
_cell.length_a   1.000
_cell.length_b   1.000
_cell.length_c   1.000
_cell.angle_alpha   90.00
_cell.angle_beta   90.00
_cell.angle_gamma   90.00
#
_symmetry.space_group_name_H-M   'P 1'
#
loop_
_entity.id
_entity.type
_entity.pdbx_description
1 polymer ?
#
loop_
_entity_poly.entity_id
_entity_poly.type
_entity_poly.pdbx_seq_one_letter_code
_entity_poly.pdbx_strand_id
1 'polypeptide(L)'
;MRLFGVVLLAGLLSLIVGIGVTIALNAVAPCYSDKAGCGMAEAYRFFFVPGFVLLGMVAFGISAAGKNRERPLWLTLITLCLVPVFLFLFAVGSDLSSGRTTSQSDISDSLLAALAYLSVIFVQWRLIRDFLRRREAALQAAA
;
A
#
# COMPACT_ATOMS: atom_id res chain seq x y z
N MET A 1 -12.16 15.55 -15.05
CA MET A 1 -12.61 15.73 -13.64
C MET A 1 -13.07 14.43 -12.96
N ARG A 2 -13.85 13.54 -13.61
CA ARG A 2 -14.31 12.28 -12.96
C ARG A 2 -13.20 11.35 -12.47
N LEU A 3 -12.13 11.17 -13.25
CA LEU A 3 -11.03 10.25 -12.88
C LEU A 3 -10.21 10.76 -11.69
N PHE A 4 -9.96 12.07 -11.64
CA PHE A 4 -9.29 12.71 -10.50
C PHE A 4 -10.10 12.55 -9.19
N GLY A 5 -11.42 12.71 -9.25
CA GLY A 5 -12.30 12.46 -8.10
C GLY A 5 -12.25 11.01 -7.60
N VAL A 6 -12.15 10.04 -8.51
CA VAL A 6 -12.01 8.61 -8.14
C VAL A 6 -10.65 8.33 -7.53
N VAL A 7 -9.57 8.93 -8.05
CA VAL A 7 -8.23 8.80 -7.46
C VAL A 7 -8.21 9.40 -6.05
N LEU A 8 -8.84 10.56 -5.83
CA LEU A 8 -9.02 11.14 -4.49
C LEU A 8 -9.79 10.23 -3.54
N LEU A 9 -10.94 9.69 -3.98
CA LEU A 9 -11.75 8.78 -3.19
C LEU A 9 -11.01 7.48 -2.86
N ALA A 10 -10.29 6.92 -3.86
CA ALA A 10 -9.44 5.75 -3.69
C ALA A 10 -8.32 6.02 -2.68
N GLY A 11 -7.69 7.20 -2.74
CA GLY A 11 -6.72 7.65 -1.76
C GLY A 11 -7.29 7.67 -0.34
N LEU A 12 -8.41 8.37 -0.15
CA LEU A 12 -9.10 8.47 1.15
C LEU A 12 -9.50 7.10 1.73
N LEU A 13 -10.13 6.24 0.92
CA LEU A 13 -10.53 4.91 1.36
C LEU A 13 -9.32 4.02 1.66
N SER A 14 -8.28 4.10 0.83
CA SER A 14 -7.04 3.35 1.07
C SER A 14 -6.31 3.81 2.32
N LEU A 15 -6.35 5.11 2.64
CA LEU A 15 -5.79 5.66 3.87
C LEU A 15 -6.54 5.11 5.09
N ILE A 16 -7.89 5.14 5.07
CA ILE A 16 -8.72 4.59 6.14
C ILE A 16 -8.43 3.10 6.33
N VAL A 17 -8.34 2.33 5.25
CA VAL A 17 -8.04 0.89 5.31
C VAL A 17 -6.62 0.66 5.81
N GLY A 18 -5.62 1.37 5.29
CA GLY A 18 -4.21 1.21 5.69
C GLY A 18 -4.01 1.53 7.17
N ILE A 19 -4.59 2.64 7.65
CA ILE A 19 -4.58 2.97 9.08
C ILE A 19 -5.29 1.88 9.86
N GLY A 20 -6.53 1.52 9.48
CA GLY A 20 -7.37 0.52 10.15
C GLY A 20 -6.70 -0.85 10.28
N VAL A 21 -6.09 -1.34 9.20
CA VAL A 21 -5.29 -2.57 9.17
C VAL A 21 -4.11 -2.44 10.13
N THR A 22 -3.41 -1.32 10.15
CA THR A 22 -2.33 -1.08 11.12
C THR A 22 -2.82 -1.06 12.58
N ILE A 23 -4.04 -0.53 12.87
CA ILE A 23 -4.64 -0.65 14.22
C ILE A 23 -4.88 -2.12 14.56
N ALA A 24 -5.57 -2.83 13.66
CA ALA A 24 -6.04 -4.19 13.91
C ALA A 24 -4.86 -5.16 14.07
N LEU A 25 -3.84 -5.02 13.23
CA LEU A 25 -2.62 -5.82 13.29
C LEU A 25 -1.85 -5.58 14.60
N ASN A 26 -1.71 -4.32 15.04
CA ASN A 26 -1.07 -4.01 16.32
C ASN A 26 -1.89 -4.49 17.54
N ALA A 27 -3.21 -4.65 17.40
CA ALA A 27 -4.06 -5.18 18.46
C ALA A 27 -3.95 -6.71 18.59
N VAL A 28 -3.69 -7.42 17.48
CA VAL A 28 -3.56 -8.89 17.44
C VAL A 28 -2.13 -9.33 17.81
N ALA A 29 -1.12 -8.56 17.41
CA ALA A 29 0.26 -8.77 17.79
C ALA A 29 0.77 -7.50 18.51
N PRO A 30 0.49 -7.34 19.82
CA PRO A 30 1.01 -6.20 20.56
C PRO A 30 2.54 -6.20 20.46
N CYS A 31 3.12 -5.03 20.15
CA CYS A 31 4.56 -4.79 19.96
C CYS A 31 5.40 -5.78 20.79
N TYR A 32 5.94 -6.83 20.14
CA TYR A 32 6.77 -7.82 20.83
C TYR A 32 8.17 -7.26 21.16
N SER A 33 8.56 -6.16 20.50
CA SER A 33 9.82 -5.47 20.70
C SER A 33 9.63 -4.24 21.61
N ASP A 34 10.58 -4.02 22.52
CA ASP A 34 10.67 -2.89 23.46
C ASP A 34 10.34 -1.54 22.81
N LYS A 35 10.00 -0.53 23.63
CA LYS A 35 9.54 0.84 23.29
C LYS A 35 10.00 1.48 21.95
N ALA A 36 11.17 1.13 21.42
CA ALA A 36 11.64 1.49 20.09
C ALA A 36 10.79 0.91 18.93
N GLY A 37 10.31 -0.34 19.01
CA GLY A 37 9.46 -0.98 18.00
C GLY A 37 8.06 -0.35 17.94
N CYS A 38 7.52 0.03 19.11
CA CYS A 38 6.23 0.71 19.20
C CYS A 38 6.30 2.18 18.73
N GLY A 39 7.43 2.87 18.94
CA GLY A 39 7.67 4.21 18.37
C GLY A 39 7.82 4.20 16.84
N MET A 40 8.43 3.14 16.28
CA MET A 40 8.44 2.91 14.83
C MET A 40 7.01 2.71 14.30
N ALA A 41 6.16 1.94 14.97
CA ALA A 41 4.77 1.71 14.55
C ALA A 41 3.96 3.03 14.44
N GLU A 42 4.21 4.00 15.32
CA GLU A 42 3.61 5.34 15.22
C GLU A 42 4.18 6.13 14.04
N ALA A 43 5.50 6.15 13.86
CA ALA A 43 6.12 6.82 12.71
C ALA A 43 5.63 6.23 11.37
N TYR A 44 5.46 4.90 11.30
CA TYR A 44 4.88 4.20 10.16
C TYR A 44 3.44 4.66 9.87
N ARG A 45 2.61 4.79 10.92
CA ARG A 45 1.21 5.25 10.80
C ARG A 45 1.09 6.69 10.33
N PHE A 46 1.93 7.58 10.86
CA PHE A 46 1.78 9.03 10.65
C PHE A 46 2.50 9.54 9.41
N PHE A 47 3.62 8.94 9.00
CA PHE A 47 4.40 9.43 7.87
C PHE A 47 4.37 8.49 6.67
N PHE A 48 4.64 7.20 6.90
CA PHE A 48 4.84 6.31 5.76
C PHE A 48 3.54 5.88 5.10
N VAL A 49 2.47 5.57 5.85
CA VAL A 49 1.17 5.20 5.26
C VAL A 49 0.62 6.34 4.38
N PRO A 50 0.56 7.62 4.83
CA PRO A 50 0.12 8.71 3.98
C PRO A 50 1.03 8.95 2.76
N GLY A 51 2.35 8.87 2.95
CA GLY A 51 3.31 9.02 1.84
C GLY A 51 3.11 7.95 0.77
N PHE A 52 2.86 6.71 1.19
CA PHE A 52 2.64 5.60 0.27
C PHE A 52 1.28 5.66 -0.42
N VAL A 53 0.24 6.15 0.28
CA VAL A 53 -1.07 6.47 -0.32
C VAL A 53 -0.90 7.49 -1.44
N LEU A 54 -0.16 8.59 -1.20
CA LEU A 54 0.10 9.63 -2.19
C LEU A 54 0.85 9.08 -3.40
N LEU A 55 1.88 8.26 -3.17
CA LEU A 55 2.65 7.64 -4.23
C LEU A 55 1.76 6.73 -5.10
N GLY A 56 0.90 5.93 -4.48
CA GLY A 56 -0.10 5.12 -5.18
C GLY A 56 -1.08 5.97 -5.99
N MET A 57 -1.57 7.08 -5.45
CA MET A 57 -2.48 7.99 -6.17
C MET A 57 -1.83 8.57 -7.42
N VAL A 58 -0.57 8.99 -7.35
CA VAL A 58 0.18 9.51 -8.50
C VAL A 58 0.41 8.40 -9.52
N ALA A 59 0.93 7.25 -9.09
CA ALA A 59 1.27 6.15 -9.99
C ALA A 59 0.04 5.54 -10.70
N PHE A 60 -1.03 5.28 -9.95
CA PHE A 60 -2.27 4.78 -10.54
C PHE A 60 -3.02 5.87 -11.33
N GLY A 61 -2.95 7.13 -10.90
CA GLY A 61 -3.54 8.25 -11.63
C GLY A 61 -2.92 8.43 -13.02
N ILE A 62 -1.58 8.38 -13.11
CA ILE A 62 -0.85 8.44 -14.39
C ILE A 62 -1.19 7.23 -15.26
N SER A 63 -1.16 6.02 -14.69
CA SER A 63 -1.45 4.79 -15.42
C SER A 63 -2.88 4.70 -15.94
N ALA A 64 -3.83 5.26 -15.22
CA ALA A 64 -5.24 5.32 -15.61
C ALA A 64 -5.54 6.39 -16.68
N ALA A 65 -4.61 7.30 -16.99
CA ALA A 65 -4.82 8.35 -17.98
C ALA A 65 -4.63 7.89 -19.44
N GLY A 66 -3.90 6.80 -19.68
CA GLY A 66 -3.52 6.32 -21.03
C GLY A 66 -4.66 5.68 -21.86
N LYS A 67 -4.34 5.32 -23.12
CA LYS A 67 -5.27 4.70 -24.10
C LYS A 67 -5.37 3.17 -23.95
N ASN A 68 -4.33 2.52 -23.43
CA ASN A 68 -4.28 1.09 -23.10
C ASN A 68 -4.11 0.93 -21.59
N ARG A 69 -5.18 1.05 -20.80
CA ARG A 69 -5.11 1.27 -19.33
C ARG A 69 -4.83 0.00 -18.52
N GLU A 70 -5.29 -1.16 -18.96
CA GLU A 70 -5.19 -2.39 -18.15
C GLU A 70 -3.74 -2.84 -17.93
N ARG A 71 -2.91 -2.78 -18.97
CA ARG A 71 -1.48 -3.16 -18.91
C ARG A 71 -0.67 -2.28 -17.95
N PRO A 72 -0.67 -0.93 -18.04
CA PRO A 72 0.06 -0.07 -17.12
C PRO A 72 -0.53 -0.08 -15.70
N LEU A 73 -1.84 -0.25 -15.53
CA LEU A 73 -2.44 -0.47 -14.20
C LEU A 73 -1.91 -1.73 -13.53
N TRP A 74 -1.81 -2.83 -14.29
CA TRP A 74 -1.29 -4.08 -13.76
C TRP A 74 0.20 -3.98 -13.43
N LEU A 75 0.98 -3.37 -14.33
CA LEU A 75 2.40 -3.14 -14.13
C LEU A 75 2.66 -2.26 -12.90
N THR A 76 1.88 -1.20 -12.73
CA THR A 76 1.95 -0.31 -11.55
C THR A 76 1.62 -1.03 -10.26
N LEU A 77 0.60 -1.89 -10.26
CA LEU A 77 0.29 -2.70 -9.08
C LEU A 77 1.46 -3.65 -8.73
N ILE A 78 2.05 -4.34 -9.72
CA ILE A 78 3.20 -5.21 -9.49
C ILE A 78 4.38 -4.41 -8.93
N THR A 79 4.71 -3.27 -9.55
CA THR A 79 5.81 -2.40 -9.11
C THR A 79 5.59 -1.87 -7.70
N LEU A 80 4.37 -1.41 -7.37
CA LEU A 80 4.05 -0.92 -6.04
C LEU A 80 4.07 -2.04 -4.99
N CYS A 81 3.60 -3.24 -5.32
CA CYS A 81 3.65 -4.40 -4.42
C CYS A 81 5.09 -4.89 -4.17
N LEU A 82 6.01 -4.66 -5.12
CA LEU A 82 7.43 -4.97 -4.92
C LEU A 82 8.09 -4.07 -3.87
N VAL A 83 7.67 -2.80 -3.74
CA VAL A 83 8.26 -1.86 -2.78
C VAL A 83 8.24 -2.39 -1.33
N PRO A 84 7.09 -2.78 -0.73
CA PRO A 84 7.08 -3.29 0.64
C PRO A 84 7.84 -4.62 0.77
N VAL A 85 7.88 -5.45 -0.27
CA VAL A 85 8.68 -6.69 -0.28
C VAL A 85 10.17 -6.37 -0.24
N PHE A 86 10.65 -5.40 -1.03
CA PHE A 86 12.04 -4.96 -1.01
C PHE A 86 12.41 -4.30 0.32
N LEU A 87 11.53 -3.48 0.90
CA LEU A 87 11.76 -2.87 2.21
C LEU A 87 11.89 -3.94 3.31
N PHE A 88 11.03 -4.97 3.28
CA PHE A 88 11.13 -6.12 4.18
C PHE A 88 12.46 -6.87 4.03
N LEU A 89 12.85 -7.20 2.79
CA LEU A 89 14.11 -7.89 2.51
C LEU A 89 15.33 -7.05 2.91
N PHE A 90 15.28 -5.73 2.70
CA PHE A 90 16.35 -4.82 3.13
C PHE A 90 16.49 -4.79 4.64
N ALA A 91 15.39 -4.69 5.39
CA ALA A 91 15.41 -4.68 6.85
C ALA A 91 16.06 -5.96 7.40
N VAL A 92 15.60 -7.12 6.93
CA VAL A 92 16.17 -8.43 7.33
C VAL A 92 17.63 -8.56 6.91
N GLY A 93 17.97 -8.14 5.68
CA GLY A 93 19.34 -8.19 5.17
C GLY A 93 20.31 -7.28 5.93
N SER A 94 19.87 -6.10 6.35
CA SER A 94 20.68 -5.18 7.15
C SER A 94 20.97 -5.72 8.54
N ASP A 95 19.98 -6.37 9.18
CA ASP A 95 20.17 -6.97 10.50
C ASP A 95 21.21 -8.09 10.45
N LEU A 96 21.09 -8.99 9.47
CA LEU A 96 22.04 -10.10 9.24
C LEU A 96 23.47 -9.59 8.99
N SER A 97 23.62 -8.52 8.21
CA SER A 97 24.93 -7.91 7.92
C SER A 97 25.57 -7.26 9.15
N SER A 98 24.76 -6.72 10.06
CA SER A 98 25.24 -6.06 11.28
C SER A 98 25.68 -7.01 12.40
N GLY A 99 25.54 -8.34 12.19
CA GLY A 99 25.79 -9.34 13.23
C GLY A 99 24.71 -9.40 14.31
N ARG A 100 23.63 -8.61 14.18
CA ARG A 100 22.44 -8.67 15.02
C ARG A 100 21.60 -9.88 14.59
N THR A 101 21.27 -10.75 15.54
CA THR A 101 20.28 -11.81 15.29
C THR A 101 18.91 -11.17 15.13
N THR A 102 18.34 -11.24 13.93
CA THR A 102 16.95 -10.83 13.68
C THR A 102 16.03 -11.66 14.58
N SER A 103 15.37 -11.02 15.54
CA SER A 103 14.43 -11.73 16.40
C SER A 103 13.15 -12.07 15.61
N GLN A 104 12.41 -13.06 16.09
CA GLN A 104 11.09 -13.39 15.53
C GLN A 104 10.13 -12.18 15.59
N SER A 105 10.30 -11.29 16.57
CA SER A 105 9.50 -10.07 16.73
C SER A 105 9.82 -9.00 15.68
N ASP A 106 11.09 -8.81 15.32
CA ASP A 106 11.49 -7.84 14.28
C ASP A 106 10.98 -8.27 12.89
N ILE A 107 10.94 -9.58 12.63
CA ILE A 107 10.35 -10.16 11.41
C ILE A 107 8.83 -9.94 11.39
N SER A 108 8.14 -10.18 12.52
CA SER A 108 6.70 -9.98 12.58
C SER A 108 6.32 -8.52 12.37
N ASP A 109 7.03 -7.57 13.00
CA ASP A 109 6.74 -6.15 12.86
C ASP A 109 6.92 -5.66 11.41
N SER A 110 8.00 -6.11 10.76
CA SER A 110 8.27 -5.81 9.35
C SER A 110 7.22 -6.40 8.40
N LEU A 111 6.74 -7.61 8.70
CA LEU A 111 5.69 -8.28 7.92
C LEU A 111 4.34 -7.57 8.08
N LEU A 112 3.99 -7.14 9.29
CA LEU A 112 2.76 -6.40 9.56
C LEU A 112 2.75 -5.06 8.83
N ALA A 113 3.88 -4.35 8.80
CA ALA A 113 4.05 -3.13 8.01
C ALA A 113 3.87 -3.40 6.50
N ALA A 114 4.50 -4.46 5.97
CA ALA A 114 4.35 -4.84 4.57
C ALA A 114 2.88 -5.15 4.20
N LEU A 115 2.15 -5.86 5.06
CA LEU A 115 0.73 -6.16 4.87
C LEU A 115 -0.14 -4.89 4.85
N ALA A 116 0.14 -3.93 5.73
CA ALA A 116 -0.55 -2.64 5.72
C ALA A 116 -0.39 -1.93 4.36
N TYR A 117 0.83 -1.88 3.80
CA TYR A 117 1.06 -1.30 2.47
C TYR A 117 0.36 -2.05 1.35
N LEU A 118 0.40 -3.38 1.37
CA LEU A 118 -0.28 -4.19 0.36
C LEU A 118 -1.79 -3.94 0.38
N SER A 119 -2.39 -3.78 1.57
CA SER A 119 -3.81 -3.46 1.69
C SER A 119 -4.16 -2.10 1.04
N VAL A 120 -3.31 -1.09 1.23
CA VAL A 120 -3.46 0.24 0.62
C VAL A 120 -3.43 0.15 -0.90
N ILE A 121 -2.40 -0.49 -1.46
CA ILE A 121 -2.21 -0.61 -2.91
C ILE A 121 -3.40 -1.38 -3.52
N PHE A 122 -3.79 -2.49 -2.89
CA PHE A 122 -4.87 -3.33 -3.39
C PHE A 122 -6.20 -2.58 -3.44
N VAL A 123 -6.53 -1.80 -2.40
CA VAL A 123 -7.74 -0.98 -2.36
C VAL A 123 -7.73 0.08 -3.46
N GLN A 124 -6.63 0.82 -3.62
CA GLN A 124 -6.54 1.84 -4.66
C GLN A 124 -6.69 1.24 -6.06
N TRP A 125 -5.95 0.16 -6.33
CA TRP A 125 -6.01 -0.52 -7.61
C TRP A 125 -7.42 -1.02 -7.93
N ARG A 126 -8.08 -1.69 -6.96
CA ARG A 126 -9.41 -2.25 -7.17
C ARG A 126 -10.43 -1.16 -7.50
N LEU A 127 -10.44 -0.06 -6.74
CA LEU A 127 -11.38 1.05 -6.96
C LEU A 127 -11.19 1.70 -8.33
N ILE A 128 -9.93 1.93 -8.73
CA ILE A 128 -9.61 2.54 -10.02
C ILE A 128 -9.95 1.58 -11.17
N ARG A 129 -9.62 0.29 -11.03
CA ARG A 129 -9.95 -0.75 -12.01
C ARG A 129 -11.45 -0.91 -12.19
N ASP A 130 -12.20 -1.02 -11.10
CA ASP A 130 -13.66 -1.19 -11.14
C ASP A 130 -14.34 0.03 -11.77
N PHE A 131 -13.86 1.24 -11.46
CA PHE A 131 -14.36 2.46 -12.11
C PHE A 131 -14.10 2.46 -13.61
N LEU A 132 -12.89 2.10 -14.05
CA LEU A 132 -12.55 2.04 -15.47
C LEU A 132 -13.37 1.00 -16.22
N ARG A 133 -13.54 -0.20 -15.65
CA ARG A 133 -14.39 -1.26 -16.23
C ARG A 133 -15.84 -0.81 -16.39
N ARG A 134 -16.43 -0.19 -15.36
CA ARG A 134 -17.80 0.34 -15.43
C ARG A 134 -17.93 1.44 -16.48
N ARG A 135 -16.91 2.29 -16.62
CA ARG A 135 -16.90 3.35 -17.63
C ARG A 135 -16.82 2.79 -19.04
N GLU A 136 -16.01 1.77 -19.28
CA GLU A 136 -15.92 1.10 -20.59
C GLU A 136 -17.21 0.38 -20.96
N ALA A 137 -17.83 -0.34 -20.01
CA ALA A 137 -19.14 -0.97 -20.22
C ALA A 137 -20.24 0.05 -20.54
N ALA A 138 -20.26 1.20 -19.84
CA ALA A 138 -21.22 2.27 -20.11
C ALA A 138 -21.02 2.93 -21.49
N LEU A 139 -19.78 3.04 -21.96
CA LEU A 139 -19.47 3.55 -23.30
C LEU A 139 -19.87 2.57 -24.39
N GLN A 140 -19.68 1.26 -24.17
CA GLN A 140 -20.13 0.22 -25.10
C GLN A 140 -21.65 0.11 -25.17
N ALA A 141 -22.36 0.32 -24.06
CA ALA A 141 -23.83 0.30 -24.04
C ALA A 141 -24.48 1.56 -24.66
N ALA A 142 -23.71 2.63 -24.86
CA ALA A 142 -24.17 3.89 -25.45
C ALA A 142 -23.74 4.05 -26.93
N ALA A 143 -22.98 3.10 -27.47
CA ALA A 143 -22.54 3.03 -28.86
C ALA A 143 -23.40 2.05 -29.66
#